data_AF-A0A6P8MPA0-F1
#
_entry.id   AF-A0A6P8MPA0-F1
#
_cell.length_a   1.000
_cell.length_b   1.000
_cell.length_c   1.000
_cell.angle_alpha   90.00
_cell.angle_beta   90.00
_cell.angle_gamma   90.00
#
_symmetry.space_group_name_H-M   'P 1'
#
loop_
_entity.id
_entity.type
_entity.pdbx_description
1 polymer ?
#
loop_
_entity_poly.entity_id
_entity_poly.type
_entity_poly.pdbx_seq_one_letter_code
_entity_poly.pdbx_strand_id
1 'polypeptide(L)'
;MASSVSGGVKPMSVGGRLVSERERLIGMTEEERAWRARYLKSHILAPEEPLKTKEYYKHYYNPLRRFYRIPLNAFERLLTPLMGNRGAMIVRYVTAKCLMGLVILYGVRYYYKYNTGNWTRQSGWMVRPTREARIPGTKDYKGLEKPKTFATYGFENSPI
;
A
#
# COMPACT_ATOMS: atom_id res chain seq x y z
N MET A 1 -37.26 -2.44 -10.97
CA MET A 1 -37.02 -1.02 -11.35
C MET A 1 -35.53 -0.78 -11.35
N ALA A 2 -34.89 -0.67 -12.52
CA ALA A 2 -33.48 -0.34 -12.59
C ALA A 2 -33.29 1.13 -12.18
N SER A 3 -32.58 1.39 -11.08
CA SER A 3 -32.26 2.76 -10.66
C SER A 3 -31.28 3.37 -11.68
N SER A 4 -31.70 4.42 -12.37
CA SER A 4 -30.78 5.20 -13.20
C SER A 4 -29.92 6.10 -12.30
N VAL A 5 -28.61 6.09 -12.52
CA VAL A 5 -27.61 6.84 -11.72
C VAL A 5 -27.91 8.35 -11.65
N SER A 6 -28.64 8.86 -12.65
CA SER A 6 -29.03 10.27 -12.81
C SER A 6 -30.54 10.50 -12.73
N GLY A 7 -31.32 9.57 -12.17
CA GLY A 7 -32.76 9.76 -11.95
C GLY A 7 -33.58 9.98 -13.22
N GLY A 8 -33.15 9.43 -14.36
CA GLY A 8 -33.82 9.55 -15.65
C GLY A 8 -33.34 10.72 -16.51
N VAL A 9 -32.43 11.56 -16.00
CA VAL A 9 -31.85 12.69 -16.74
C VAL A 9 -30.57 12.27 -17.46
N LYS A 10 -30.34 12.73 -18.69
CA LYS A 10 -29.10 12.46 -19.41
C LYS A 10 -27.92 13.13 -18.68
N PRO A 11 -26.92 12.39 -18.17
CA PRO A 11 -25.77 13.01 -17.51
C PRO A 11 -24.99 13.83 -18.53
N MET A 12 -24.75 15.10 -18.22
CA MET A 12 -23.98 16.02 -19.05
C MET A 12 -22.76 16.55 -18.28
N SER A 13 -21.61 16.60 -18.95
CA SER A 13 -20.40 17.19 -18.38
C SER A 13 -20.53 18.71 -18.33
N VAL A 14 -20.39 19.30 -17.14
CA VAL A 14 -20.40 20.76 -16.94
C VAL A 14 -19.31 21.46 -17.74
N GLY A 15 -18.17 20.78 -17.96
CA GLY A 15 -17.05 21.35 -18.72
C GLY A 15 -17.26 21.39 -20.25
N GLY A 16 -18.23 20.62 -20.79
CA GLY A 16 -18.50 20.55 -22.22
C GLY A 16 -17.34 20.02 -23.07
N ARG A 17 -17.37 20.31 -24.39
CA ARG A 17 -16.33 19.88 -25.35
C ARG A 17 -14.95 20.51 -25.08
N LEU A 18 -14.95 21.72 -24.54
CA LEU A 18 -13.77 22.57 -24.34
C LEU A 18 -12.81 22.07 -23.24
N VAL A 19 -13.19 21.04 -22.49
CA VAL A 19 -12.27 20.33 -21.60
C VAL A 19 -11.10 19.75 -22.42
N SER A 20 -11.40 19.19 -23.59
CA SER A 20 -10.39 18.66 -24.51
C SER A 20 -9.57 19.80 -25.12
N GLU A 21 -8.25 19.62 -25.17
CA GLU A 21 -7.34 20.58 -25.82
C GLU A 21 -7.52 20.62 -27.33
N ARG A 22 -7.84 19.48 -27.94
CA ARG A 22 -8.05 19.38 -29.39
C ARG A 22 -9.23 20.22 -29.87
N GLU A 23 -10.35 20.18 -29.14
CA GLU A 23 -11.53 20.99 -29.44
C GLU A 23 -11.23 22.49 -29.34
N ARG A 24 -10.36 22.89 -28.40
CA ARG A 24 -9.91 24.27 -28.27
C ARG A 24 -9.04 24.72 -29.45
N LEU A 25 -8.24 23.82 -30.02
CA LEU A 25 -7.38 24.09 -31.18
C LEU A 25 -8.18 24.24 -32.48
N ILE A 26 -9.32 23.54 -32.62
CA ILE A 26 -10.22 23.67 -33.78
C ILE A 26 -10.87 25.07 -33.83
N GLY A 27 -11.08 25.69 -32.66
CA GLY A 27 -11.59 27.04 -32.53
C GLY A 27 -12.71 27.15 -31.50
N MET A 28 -12.81 28.32 -30.87
CA MET A 28 -13.84 28.63 -29.86
C MET A 28 -14.66 29.84 -30.27
N THR A 29 -15.98 29.74 -30.12
CA THR A 29 -16.86 30.91 -30.22
C THR A 29 -16.64 31.85 -29.03
N GLU A 30 -17.12 33.09 -29.12
CA GLU A 30 -17.02 34.06 -28.02
C GLU A 30 -17.75 33.56 -26.76
N GLU A 31 -18.93 32.97 -26.94
CA GLU A 31 -19.74 32.39 -25.87
C GLU A 31 -19.01 31.24 -25.16
N GLU A 32 -18.37 30.37 -25.94
CA GLU A 32 -17.58 29.26 -25.43
C GLU A 32 -16.35 29.73 -24.64
N ARG A 33 -15.71 30.81 -25.09
CA ARG A 33 -14.58 31.42 -24.38
C ARG A 33 -15.03 32.01 -23.05
N ALA A 34 -16.16 32.72 -23.03
CA ALA A 34 -16.76 33.25 -21.80
C ALA A 34 -17.16 32.14 -20.82
N TRP A 35 -17.77 31.05 -21.31
CA TRP A 35 -18.11 29.88 -20.51
C TRP A 35 -16.85 29.23 -19.92
N ARG A 36 -15.81 29.04 -20.74
CA ARG A 36 -14.56 28.43 -20.29
C ARG A 36 -13.88 29.28 -19.21
N ALA A 37 -13.92 30.60 -19.32
CA ALA A 37 -13.41 31.51 -18.29
C ALA A 37 -14.17 31.36 -16.96
N ARG A 38 -15.51 31.27 -16.99
CA ARG A 38 -16.32 31.00 -15.80
C ARG A 38 -16.02 29.63 -15.21
N TYR A 39 -15.90 28.61 -16.06
CA TYR A 39 -15.57 27.25 -15.64
C TYR A 39 -14.17 27.19 -15.01
N LEU A 40 -13.15 27.84 -15.58
CA LEU A 40 -11.82 27.98 -14.96
C LEU A 40 -11.90 28.65 -13.60
N LYS A 41 -12.67 29.73 -13.49
CA LYS A 41 -12.84 30.46 -12.23
C LYS A 41 -13.51 29.60 -11.16
N SER A 42 -14.43 28.71 -11.54
CA SER A 42 -15.08 27.79 -10.60
C SER A 42 -14.14 26.73 -9.99
N HIS A 43 -12.98 26.48 -10.61
CA HIS A 43 -11.95 25.58 -10.04
C HIS A 43 -11.02 26.27 -9.06
N ILE A 44 -11.13 27.58 -8.88
CA ILE A 44 -10.34 28.32 -7.90
C ILE A 44 -11.00 28.09 -6.54
N LEU A 45 -10.33 27.35 -5.67
CA LEU A 45 -10.79 27.11 -4.30
C LEU A 45 -10.80 28.41 -3.50
N ALA A 46 -11.65 28.46 -2.48
CA ALA A 46 -11.64 29.56 -1.53
C ALA A 46 -10.28 29.62 -0.79
N PRO A 47 -9.80 30.82 -0.43
CA PRO A 47 -8.50 30.98 0.22
C PRO A 47 -8.41 30.28 1.59
N GLU A 48 -9.55 30.02 2.22
CA GLU A 48 -9.64 29.34 3.52
C GLU A 48 -9.54 27.81 3.41
N GLU A 49 -9.69 27.27 2.21
CA GLU A 49 -9.62 25.83 1.97
C GLU A 49 -8.18 25.37 1.72
N PRO A 50 -7.77 24.19 2.24
CA PRO A 50 -8.58 23.20 2.96
C PRO A 50 -8.63 23.42 4.48
N LEU A 51 -9.83 23.33 5.05
CA LEU A 51 -10.05 23.39 6.50
C LEU A 51 -9.46 22.15 7.21
N LYS A 52 -8.40 22.35 7.99
CA LYS A 52 -7.76 21.28 8.80
C LYS A 52 -8.09 21.42 10.29
N THR A 53 -9.37 21.34 10.62
CA THR A 53 -9.82 21.41 12.02
C THR A 53 -9.38 20.16 12.82
N LYS A 54 -9.27 20.30 14.15
CA LYS A 54 -8.93 19.17 15.05
C LYS A 54 -10.00 18.08 15.03
N GLU A 55 -11.24 18.42 14.70
CA GLU A 55 -12.36 17.50 14.61
C GLU A 55 -12.19 16.54 13.45
N TYR A 56 -11.76 17.02 12.28
CA TYR A 56 -11.42 16.15 11.16
C TYR A 56 -10.42 15.07 11.56
N TYR A 57 -9.36 15.42 12.31
CA TYR A 57 -8.39 14.44 12.77
C TYR A 57 -9.01 13.38 13.72
N LYS A 58 -9.94 13.78 14.58
CA LYS A 58 -10.64 12.86 15.50
C LYS A 58 -11.59 11.92 14.76
N HIS A 59 -12.33 12.43 13.77
CA HIS A 59 -13.26 11.63 12.97
C HIS A 59 -12.54 10.69 11.99
N TYR A 60 -11.41 11.10 11.42
CA TYR A 60 -10.68 10.29 10.45
C TYR A 60 -9.93 9.11 11.10
N TYR A 61 -9.58 9.21 12.39
CA TYR A 61 -8.72 8.23 13.05
C TYR A 61 -9.27 7.73 14.40
N ASN A 62 -9.47 6.42 14.49
CA ASN A 62 -9.84 5.72 15.71
C ASN A 62 -8.83 5.98 16.85
N PRO A 63 -9.24 5.93 18.14
CA PRO A 63 -8.36 6.17 19.29
C PRO A 63 -7.07 5.33 19.28
N LEU A 64 -7.17 4.02 18.99
CA LEU A 64 -6.02 3.13 18.87
C LEU A 64 -5.05 3.60 17.79
N ARG A 65 -5.60 4.03 16.65
CA ARG A 65 -4.82 4.59 15.52
C ARG A 65 -4.16 5.91 15.86
N ARG A 66 -4.77 6.71 16.73
CA ARG A 66 -4.14 7.93 17.24
C ARG A 66 -2.97 7.62 18.15
N PHE A 67 -3.13 6.67 19.08
CA PHE A 67 -2.10 6.30 20.06
C PHE A 67 -0.77 5.91 19.41
N TYR A 68 -0.74 4.88 18.56
CA TYR A 68 0.52 4.43 17.95
C TYR A 68 1.11 5.42 16.93
N ARG A 69 0.35 6.44 16.51
CA ARG A 69 0.83 7.48 15.58
C ARG A 69 1.49 8.65 16.28
N ILE A 70 1.29 8.85 17.58
CA ILE A 70 1.88 9.95 18.36
C ILE A 70 3.38 10.12 18.08
N PRO A 71 4.25 9.09 18.17
CA PRO A 71 5.70 9.29 18.00
C PRO A 71 6.05 9.76 16.60
N LEU A 72 5.44 9.15 15.57
CA LEU A 72 5.72 9.51 14.18
C LEU A 72 5.10 10.87 13.80
N ASN A 73 4.02 11.29 14.44
CA ASN A 73 3.49 12.65 14.26
C ASN A 73 4.44 13.70 14.88
N ALA A 74 5.11 13.39 16.00
CA ALA A 74 6.14 14.27 16.55
C ALA A 74 7.34 14.36 15.59
N PHE A 75 7.76 13.23 15.02
CA PHE A 75 8.80 13.19 13.98
C PHE A 75 8.42 14.01 12.74
N GLU A 76 7.18 13.91 12.26
CA GLU A 76 6.68 14.74 11.14
C GLU A 76 6.78 16.23 11.47
N ARG A 77 6.39 16.65 12.68
CA ARG A 77 6.48 18.06 13.11
C ARG A 77 7.92 18.58 13.12
N LEU A 78 8.88 17.75 13.51
CA LEU A 78 10.30 18.10 13.49
C LEU A 78 10.84 18.26 12.06
N LEU A 79 10.34 17.45 11.11
CA LEU A 79 10.75 17.52 9.70
C LEU A 79 10.03 18.60 8.88
N THR A 80 8.86 19.04 9.35
CA THR A 80 8.02 20.03 8.67
C THR A 80 8.76 21.33 8.30
N PRO A 81 9.58 21.96 9.17
CA PRO A 81 10.31 23.18 8.79
C PRO A 81 11.38 22.96 7.71
N LEU A 82 11.88 21.73 7.53
CA LEU A 82 12.96 21.44 6.58
C LEU A 82 12.44 21.07 5.19
N MET A 83 11.37 20.27 5.12
CA MET A 83 10.88 19.65 3.87
C MET A 83 9.48 20.13 3.45
N GLY A 84 8.88 21.01 4.26
CA GLY A 84 7.49 21.42 4.11
C GLY A 84 6.48 20.33 4.47
N ASN A 85 5.20 20.72 4.54
CA ASN A 85 4.11 19.84 5.00
C ASN A 85 3.97 18.55 4.18
N ARG A 86 4.04 18.65 2.84
CA ARG A 86 3.84 17.49 1.96
C ARG A 86 5.01 16.51 2.04
N GLY A 87 6.24 17.01 2.08
CA GLY A 87 7.45 16.20 2.22
C GLY A 87 7.47 15.46 3.55
N ALA A 88 7.28 16.18 4.66
CA ALA A 88 7.26 15.59 6.00
C ALA A 88 6.17 14.51 6.16
N MET A 89 4.98 14.72 5.57
CA MET A 89 3.89 13.75 5.57
C MET A 89 4.28 12.45 4.84
N ILE A 90 4.92 12.56 3.67
CA ILE A 90 5.38 11.42 2.88
C ILE A 90 6.44 10.64 3.65
N VAL A 91 7.45 11.33 4.18
CA VAL A 91 8.52 10.71 4.96
C VAL A 91 7.94 9.95 6.15
N ARG A 92 7.08 10.59 6.96
CA ARG A 92 6.41 9.91 8.08
C ARG A 92 5.67 8.65 7.62
N TYR A 93 4.94 8.73 6.51
CA TYR A 93 4.17 7.59 6.01
C TYR A 93 5.07 6.42 5.58
N VAL A 94 6.13 6.69 4.82
CA VAL A 94 7.08 5.68 4.37
C VAL A 94 7.81 5.07 5.56
N THR A 95 8.35 5.89 6.46
CA THR A 95 9.02 5.42 7.68
C THR A 95 8.12 4.53 8.52
N ALA A 96 6.84 4.90 8.70
CA ALA A 96 5.87 4.07 9.42
C ALA A 96 5.73 2.67 8.80
N LYS A 97 5.61 2.61 7.47
CA LYS A 97 5.42 1.35 6.74
C LYS A 97 6.68 0.50 6.75
N CYS A 98 7.86 1.10 6.62
CA CYS A 98 9.13 0.41 6.74
C CYS A 98 9.30 -0.18 8.14
N LEU A 99 9.03 0.58 9.21
CA LEU A 99 9.11 0.08 10.59
C LEU A 99 8.14 -1.08 10.83
N MET A 100 6.88 -0.96 10.39
CA MET A 100 5.91 -2.06 10.48
C MET A 100 6.39 -3.30 9.70
N GLY A 101 6.92 -3.10 8.50
CA GLY A 101 7.46 -4.18 7.67
C GLY A 101 8.64 -4.88 8.34
N LEU A 102 9.56 -4.12 8.94
CA LEU A 102 10.69 -4.67 9.69
C LEU A 102 10.23 -5.48 10.91
N VAL A 103 9.30 -4.97 11.71
CA VAL A 103 8.77 -5.69 12.87
C VAL A 103 8.13 -7.01 12.44
N ILE A 104 7.32 -7.00 11.38
CA ILE A 104 6.70 -8.22 10.84
C ILE A 104 7.77 -9.17 10.32
N LEU A 105 8.73 -8.70 9.54
CA LEU A 105 9.80 -9.53 8.97
C LEU A 105 10.63 -10.20 10.05
N TYR A 106 11.09 -9.45 11.05
CA TYR A 106 11.85 -10.00 12.16
C TYR A 106 10.99 -10.93 13.03
N GLY A 107 9.73 -10.59 13.29
CA GLY A 107 8.80 -11.44 14.03
C GLY A 107 8.58 -12.79 13.33
N VAL A 108 8.28 -12.76 12.03
CA VAL A 108 8.13 -13.95 11.18
C VAL A 108 9.42 -14.76 11.15
N ARG A 109 10.57 -14.12 10.95
CA ARG A 109 11.87 -14.80 10.88
C ARG A 109 12.27 -15.44 12.20
N TYR A 110 12.05 -14.75 13.31
CA TYR A 110 12.30 -15.24 14.67
C TYR A 110 11.39 -16.43 14.98
N TYR A 111 10.08 -16.28 14.71
CA TYR A 111 9.11 -17.36 14.90
C TYR A 111 9.48 -18.58 14.06
N TYR A 112 9.80 -18.39 12.78
CA TYR A 112 10.28 -19.45 11.89
C TYR A 112 11.56 -20.11 12.42
N LYS A 113 12.52 -19.37 12.99
CA LYS A 113 13.78 -19.96 13.46
C LYS A 113 13.60 -20.88 14.66
N TYR A 114 12.76 -20.47 15.62
CA TYR A 114 12.69 -21.10 16.94
C TYR A 114 11.39 -21.89 17.19
N ASN A 115 10.39 -21.73 16.33
CA ASN A 115 9.09 -22.41 16.42
C ASN A 115 8.72 -23.13 15.12
N THR A 116 9.70 -23.54 14.32
CA THR A 116 9.48 -24.53 13.26
C THR A 116 9.15 -25.89 13.88
N GLY A 117 8.13 -26.54 13.33
CA GLY A 117 7.77 -27.90 13.72
C GLY A 117 8.85 -28.86 13.24
N ASN A 118 9.39 -29.65 14.16
CA ASN A 118 10.34 -30.73 13.90
C ASN A 118 9.79 -32.03 14.51
N TRP A 119 10.51 -33.14 14.35
CA TRP A 119 10.09 -34.42 14.92
C TRP A 119 9.90 -34.41 16.46
N THR A 120 10.54 -33.49 17.20
CA THR A 120 10.40 -33.37 18.66
C THR A 120 9.22 -32.51 19.11
N ARG A 121 8.62 -31.70 18.22
CA ARG A 121 7.61 -30.70 18.58
C ARG A 121 6.43 -30.71 17.61
N GLN A 122 5.24 -30.97 18.15
CA GLN A 122 3.99 -31.01 17.38
C GLN A 122 3.46 -29.63 16.96
N SER A 123 3.83 -28.56 17.68
CA SER A 123 3.38 -27.19 17.42
C SER A 123 4.37 -26.41 16.55
N GLY A 124 3.87 -25.51 15.70
CA GLY A 124 4.71 -24.56 14.96
C GLY A 124 4.44 -24.58 13.47
N TRP A 125 5.25 -23.82 12.71
CA TRP A 125 5.17 -23.87 11.26
C TRP A 125 5.90 -25.10 10.72
N MET A 126 5.14 -25.96 10.03
CA MET A 126 5.70 -27.13 9.37
C MET A 126 6.10 -26.77 7.94
N VAL A 127 7.40 -26.81 7.67
CA VAL A 127 7.96 -26.46 6.36
C VAL A 127 8.26 -27.76 5.62
N ARG A 128 7.61 -27.93 4.47
CA ARG A 128 7.84 -29.08 3.58
C ARG A 128 8.36 -28.55 2.25
N PRO A 129 9.68 -28.33 2.11
CA PRO A 129 10.22 -27.86 0.85
C PRO A 129 10.04 -28.94 -0.21
N THR A 130 9.64 -28.53 -1.40
CA THR A 130 9.74 -29.40 -2.58
C THR A 130 11.21 -29.64 -2.89
N ARG A 131 11.53 -30.82 -3.42
CA ARG A 131 12.88 -31.14 -3.87
C ARG A 131 13.35 -30.12 -4.93
N GLU A 132 14.60 -29.69 -4.84
CA GLU A 132 15.24 -28.86 -5.86
C GLU A 132 15.30 -29.58 -7.22
N ALA A 133 15.26 -28.80 -8.30
CA ALA A 133 15.38 -29.33 -9.66
C ALA A 133 16.80 -29.90 -9.88
N ARG A 134 16.89 -31.19 -10.21
CA ARG A 134 18.17 -31.87 -10.47
C ARG A 134 18.28 -32.15 -11.95
N ILE A 135 19.04 -31.30 -12.65
CA ILE A 135 19.21 -31.39 -14.10
C ILE A 135 20.58 -32.03 -14.38
N PRO A 136 20.64 -33.17 -15.10
CA PRO A 136 21.90 -33.77 -15.51
C PRO A 136 22.79 -32.76 -16.25
N GLY A 137 24.09 -32.74 -15.93
CA GLY A 137 25.07 -31.84 -16.55
C GLY A 137 25.26 -30.48 -15.85
N THR A 138 24.49 -30.19 -14.79
CA THR A 138 24.77 -29.06 -13.90
C THR A 138 25.80 -29.44 -12.83
N LYS A 139 26.58 -28.46 -12.33
CA LYS A 139 27.60 -28.70 -11.27
C LYS A 139 26.99 -29.29 -10.00
N ASP A 140 25.72 -28.99 -9.73
CA ASP A 140 25.02 -29.41 -8.51
C ASP A 140 24.33 -30.78 -8.66
N TYR A 141 24.48 -31.45 -9.81
CA TYR A 141 23.88 -32.75 -10.06
C TYR A 141 24.65 -33.88 -9.35
N LYS A 142 24.13 -34.33 -8.20
CA LYS A 142 24.68 -35.44 -7.40
C LYS A 142 24.26 -36.84 -7.87
N GLY A 143 23.59 -36.97 -9.02
CA GLY A 143 23.07 -38.25 -9.52
C GLY A 143 21.72 -38.67 -8.92
N LEU A 144 21.38 -39.94 -9.12
CA LEU A 144 20.14 -40.57 -8.63
C LEU A 144 20.29 -40.93 -7.14
N GLU A 145 19.68 -40.14 -6.26
CA GLU A 145 19.57 -40.46 -4.83
C GLU A 145 18.32 -41.32 -4.57
N LYS A 146 18.43 -42.25 -3.61
CA LYS A 146 17.27 -43.05 -3.17
C LYS A 146 16.24 -42.13 -2.50
N PRO A 147 14.94 -42.28 -2.82
CA PRO A 147 13.91 -41.51 -2.15
C PRO A 147 13.86 -41.90 -0.67
N LYS A 148 13.61 -40.91 0.20
CA LYS A 148 13.33 -41.17 1.62
C LYS A 148 11.98 -41.86 1.73
N THR A 149 11.94 -43.03 2.37
CA THR A 149 10.73 -43.84 2.51
C THR A 149 9.68 -43.20 3.44
N PHE A 150 10.13 -42.35 4.37
CA PHE A 150 9.28 -41.72 5.38
C PHE A 150 9.54 -40.21 5.49
N ALA A 151 8.52 -39.47 5.90
CA ALA A 151 8.66 -38.06 6.27
C ALA A 151 9.32 -37.96 7.65
N THR A 152 10.65 -37.86 7.67
CA THR A 152 11.46 -37.86 8.91
C THR A 152 11.41 -36.56 9.70
N TYR A 153 10.87 -35.46 9.15
CA TYR A 153 10.75 -34.14 9.84
C TYR A 153 12.02 -33.69 10.59
N GLY A 154 13.19 -33.94 10.00
CA GLY A 154 14.49 -33.59 10.58
C GLY A 154 14.99 -34.56 11.66
N PHE A 155 14.39 -35.75 11.79
CA PHE A 155 14.89 -36.83 12.66
C PHE A 155 16.33 -37.20 12.33
N GLU A 156 16.76 -37.11 11.07
CA GLU A 156 18.16 -37.34 10.68
C GLU A 156 19.17 -36.42 11.37
N ASN A 157 18.72 -35.28 11.92
CA ASN A 157 19.55 -34.36 12.69
C ASN A 157 19.42 -34.61 14.22
N SER A 158 18.84 -35.73 14.65
CA SER A 158 18.76 -36.09 16.06
C SER A 158 20.16 -36.36 16.63
N PRO A 159 20.38 -36.03 17.91
CA PRO A 159 21.61 -36.43 18.61
C PRO A 159 21.62 -37.91 19.04
N ILE A 160 20.55 -38.65 18.71
CA ILE A 160 20.34 -40.07 18.99
C ILE A 160 20.50 -40.83 17.68
#